data_AF-A0A626PQC0-F1
#
_entry.id   AF-A0A626PQC0-F1
#
_cell.length_a   1.000
_cell.length_b   1.000
_cell.length_c   1.000
_cell.angle_alpha   90.00
_cell.angle_beta   90.00
_cell.angle_gamma   90.00
#
_symmetry.space_group_name_H-M   'P 1'
#
loop_
_entity.id
_entity.type
_entity.pdbx_description
1 polymer ?
#
loop_
_entity_poly.entity_id
_entity_poly.type
_entity_poly.pdbx_seq_one_letter_code
_entity_poly.pdbx_strand_id
1 'polypeptide(L)'
;SWLEKLRPDILKIDKSFTAAIGTDAVNSTVTDIIIALGQRLNIELVAEGVENQTQAQHLRQHGVQMLQGYLYAKPMPISEFPQWLAGSAPPPARHNGQIMSAMPHL
;
A
#
# COMPACT_ATOMS: atom_id res chain seq x y z
N SER A 1 -23.23 3.97 0.29
CA SER A 1 -22.13 4.64 1.04
C SER A 1 -21.47 5.72 0.18
N TRP A 2 -20.77 6.71 0.76
CA TRP A 2 -20.00 7.71 -0.05
C TRP A 2 -18.91 7.06 -0.91
N LEU A 3 -18.29 5.98 -0.42
CA LEU A 3 -17.28 5.22 -1.17
C LEU A 3 -17.83 4.65 -2.49
N GLU A 4 -19.05 4.11 -2.48
CA GLU A 4 -19.71 3.59 -3.69
C GLU A 4 -20.07 4.70 -4.68
N LYS A 5 -20.37 5.91 -4.18
CA LYS A 5 -20.69 7.07 -5.03
C LYS A 5 -19.44 7.69 -5.63
N LEU A 6 -18.38 7.80 -4.84
CA LEU A 6 -17.10 8.38 -5.27
C LEU A 6 -16.38 7.47 -6.26
N ARG A 7 -16.51 6.15 -6.11
CA ARG A 7 -15.81 5.12 -6.91
C ARG A 7 -14.30 5.42 -7.02
N PRO A 8 -13.59 5.52 -5.88
CA PRO A 8 -12.16 5.78 -5.94
C PRO A 8 -11.42 4.59 -6.54
N ASP A 9 -10.36 4.87 -7.31
CA ASP A 9 -9.45 3.83 -7.79
C ASP A 9 -8.66 3.21 -6.62
N ILE A 10 -8.27 4.06 -5.65
CA ILE A 10 -7.41 3.70 -4.53
C ILE A 10 -8.01 4.15 -3.20
N LEU A 11 -8.01 3.26 -2.21
CA LEU A 11 -8.28 3.57 -0.81
C LEU A 11 -7.00 3.33 0.02
N LYS A 12 -6.59 4.37 0.75
CA LYS A 12 -5.41 4.34 1.61
C LYS A 12 -5.79 3.92 3.03
N ILE A 13 -5.05 2.99 3.60
CA ILE A 13 -5.14 2.57 5.00
C ILE A 13 -4.12 3.40 5.78
N ASP A 14 -4.61 4.28 6.66
CA ASP A 14 -3.77 5.18 7.44
C ASP A 14 -2.83 4.42 8.39
N LYS A 15 -1.66 5.01 8.66
CA LYS A 15 -0.61 4.41 9.52
C LYS A 15 -1.09 4.00 10.90
N SER A 16 -2.11 4.65 11.47
CA SER A 16 -2.66 4.31 12.79
C SER A 16 -3.27 2.90 12.85
N PHE A 17 -3.77 2.40 11.71
CA PHE A 17 -4.27 1.03 11.54
C PHE A 17 -3.13 0.04 11.28
N THR A 18 -2.20 0.40 10.39
CA THR A 18 -1.00 -0.40 10.08
C THR A 18 -0.15 -0.65 11.33
N ALA A 19 0.01 0.36 12.18
CA ALA A 19 0.80 0.28 13.41
C ALA A 19 0.23 -0.72 14.44
N ALA A 20 -1.06 -1.06 14.35
CA ALA A 20 -1.71 -2.00 15.26
C ALA A 20 -1.58 -3.47 14.83
N ILE A 21 -1.10 -3.74 13.62
CA ILE A 21 -0.93 -5.11 13.11
C ILE A 21 0.07 -5.87 13.98
N GLY A 22 -0.31 -7.08 14.41
CA GLY A 22 0.50 -7.91 15.29
C GLY A 22 0.39 -7.56 16.77
N THR A 23 -0.58 -6.73 17.15
CA THR A 23 -0.94 -6.42 18.53
C THR A 23 -2.36 -6.91 18.83
N ASP A 24 -2.68 -7.16 20.10
CA ASP A 24 -4.06 -7.49 20.55
C ASP A 24 -5.00 -6.26 20.58
N ALA A 25 -4.67 -5.19 19.87
CA ALA A 25 -5.44 -3.95 19.88
C ALA A 25 -6.67 -4.02 18.98
N VAL A 26 -7.74 -3.31 19.38
CA VAL A 26 -8.99 -3.13 18.61
C VAL A 26 -8.73 -2.68 17.16
N ASN A 27 -7.67 -1.91 16.93
CA ASN A 27 -7.28 -1.42 15.61
C ASN A 27 -6.90 -2.55 14.63
N SER A 28 -6.44 -3.72 15.10
CA SER A 28 -6.18 -4.88 14.24
C SER A 28 -7.47 -5.36 13.55
N THR A 29 -8.55 -5.51 14.32
CA THR A 29 -9.89 -5.87 13.80
C THR A 29 -10.43 -4.84 12.81
N VAL A 30 -10.17 -3.55 13.04
CA VAL A 30 -10.61 -2.49 12.13
C VAL A 30 -9.85 -2.54 10.81
N THR A 31 -8.54 -2.81 10.83
CA THR A 31 -7.73 -3.01 9.63
C THR A 31 -8.33 -4.11 8.73
N ASP A 32 -8.68 -5.26 9.31
CA ASP A 32 -9.29 -6.37 8.56
C ASP A 32 -10.63 -5.99 7.93
N ILE A 33 -11.45 -5.21 8.64
CA ILE A 33 -12.74 -4.71 8.12
C ILE A 33 -12.52 -3.75 6.94
N ILE A 34 -11.55 -2.84 7.03
CA ILE A 34 -11.20 -1.92 5.93
C ILE A 34 -10.74 -2.70 4.71
N ILE A 35 -9.87 -3.71 4.90
CA ILE A 35 -9.39 -4.56 3.82
C ILE A 35 -10.55 -5.29 3.13
N ALA A 36 -11.42 -5.93 3.93
CA ALA A 36 -12.59 -6.64 3.41
C ALA A 36 -13.55 -5.71 2.65
N LEU A 37 -13.72 -4.47 3.12
CA LEU A 37 -14.55 -3.46 2.44
C LEU A 37 -13.96 -3.08 1.07
N GLY A 38 -12.66 -2.78 1.01
CA GLY A 38 -11.98 -2.44 -0.25
C GLY A 38 -12.10 -3.55 -1.29
N GLN A 39 -11.88 -4.80 -0.87
CA GLN A 39 -12.02 -5.98 -1.72
C GLN A 39 -13.45 -6.14 -2.25
N ARG A 40 -14.47 -6.02 -1.39
CA ARG A 40 -15.89 -6.12 -1.79
C ARG A 40 -16.32 -5.06 -2.78
N LEU A 41 -15.74 -3.86 -2.66
CA LEU A 41 -16.02 -2.74 -3.56
C LEU A 41 -15.10 -2.73 -4.79
N ASN A 42 -14.19 -3.70 -4.92
CA ASN A 42 -13.17 -3.76 -5.97
C ASN A 42 -12.34 -2.46 -6.08
N ILE A 43 -11.95 -1.93 -4.92
CA ILE A 43 -11.10 -0.74 -4.79
C ILE A 43 -9.68 -1.21 -4.46
N GLU A 44 -8.68 -0.64 -5.11
CA GLU A 44 -7.28 -0.98 -4.84
C GLU A 44 -6.84 -0.41 -3.48
N LEU A 45 -6.08 -1.17 -2.71
CA LEU A 45 -5.67 -0.80 -1.35
C LEU A 45 -4.18 -0.45 -1.29
N VAL A 46 -3.87 0.68 -0.64
CA VAL A 46 -2.49 1.07 -0.25
C VAL A 46 -2.42 1.14 1.26
N ALA A 47 -1.51 0.39 1.89
CA ALA A 47 -1.23 0.57 3.31
C ALA A 47 -0.10 1.56 3.55
N GLU A 48 -0.33 2.55 4.40
CA GLU A 48 0.67 3.54 4.80
C GLU A 48 1.30 3.20 6.14
N GLY A 49 2.55 3.63 6.35
CA GLY A 49 3.25 3.44 7.62
C GLY A 49 3.73 2.01 7.86
N VAL A 50 4.05 1.26 6.81
CA VAL A 50 4.67 -0.07 6.95
C VAL A 50 6.14 0.07 7.33
N GLU A 51 6.48 -0.31 8.56
CA GLU A 51 7.80 -0.11 9.16
C GLU A 51 8.58 -1.42 9.32
N ASN A 52 7.91 -2.57 9.36
CA ASN A 52 8.56 -3.86 9.57
C ASN A 52 7.98 -4.99 8.70
N GLN A 53 8.74 -6.08 8.61
CA GLN A 53 8.42 -7.22 7.76
C GLN A 53 7.14 -7.95 8.20
N THR A 54 6.82 -7.97 9.49
CA THR A 54 5.60 -8.59 10.04
C THR A 54 4.35 -7.89 9.52
N GLN A 55 4.32 -6.55 9.57
CA GLN A 55 3.24 -5.75 9.00
C GLN A 55 3.09 -6.01 7.49
N ALA A 56 4.19 -6.00 6.75
CA ALA A 56 4.18 -6.23 5.31
C ALA A 56 3.66 -7.63 4.94
N GLN A 57 4.05 -8.67 5.70
CA GLN A 57 3.58 -10.03 5.47
C GLN A 57 2.08 -10.17 5.76
N HIS A 58 1.63 -9.64 6.89
CA HIS A 58 0.20 -9.65 7.24
C HIS A 58 -0.65 -8.96 6.17
N LEU A 59 -0.26 -7.76 5.74
CA LEU A 59 -0.98 -7.01 4.69
C LEU A 59 -1.02 -7.76 3.35
N ARG A 60 0.10 -8.37 2.94
CA ARG A 60 0.14 -9.18 1.71
C ARG A 60 -0.73 -10.43 1.78
N GLN A 61 -0.73 -11.11 2.94
CA GLN A 61 -1.59 -12.28 3.16
C GLN A 61 -3.08 -11.93 3.05
N HIS A 62 -3.45 -10.72 3.43
CA HIS A 62 -4.81 -10.19 3.31
C HIS A 62 -5.06 -9.48 1.97
N GLY A 63 -4.17 -9.62 0.98
CA GLY A 63 -4.38 -9.14 -0.39
C GLY A 63 -4.05 -7.66 -0.62
N VAL A 64 -3.47 -6.95 0.34
CA VAL A 64 -2.97 -5.58 0.16
C VAL A 64 -1.60 -5.62 -0.48
N GLN A 65 -1.51 -5.26 -1.77
CA GLN A 65 -0.27 -5.39 -2.55
C GLN A 65 0.58 -4.12 -2.55
N MET A 66 -0.04 -2.94 -2.45
CA MET A 66 0.68 -1.67 -2.40
C MET A 66 0.97 -1.29 -0.95
N LEU A 67 2.25 -1.18 -0.63
CA LEU A 67 2.74 -0.93 0.73
C LEU A 67 3.69 0.27 0.69
N GLN A 68 3.45 1.24 1.57
CA GLN A 68 4.26 2.45 1.71
C GLN A 68 4.71 2.58 3.16
N GLY A 69 6.01 2.78 3.38
CA GLY A 69 6.54 3.10 4.69
C GLY A 69 8.05 2.92 4.79
N TYR A 70 8.58 3.14 6.00
CA TYR A 70 10.02 3.17 6.25
C TYR A 70 10.71 1.82 6.06
N LEU A 71 9.96 0.72 5.98
CA LEU A 71 10.48 -0.57 5.54
C LEU A 71 11.09 -0.49 4.12
N TYR A 72 10.53 0.35 3.25
CA TYR A 72 10.95 0.50 1.86
C TYR A 72 11.90 1.68 1.68
N ALA A 73 11.48 2.86 2.14
CA ALA A 73 12.28 4.07 2.09
C ALA A 73 11.77 5.08 3.10
N LYS A 74 12.70 5.86 3.67
CA LYS A 74 12.34 7.09 4.37
C LYS A 74 12.08 8.21 3.35
N PRO A 75 11.29 9.24 3.71
CA PRO A 75 11.23 10.47 2.94
C PRO A 75 12.64 10.98 2.66
N MET A 76 12.90 11.32 1.40
CA MET A 76 14.20 11.77 0.94
C MET A 76 14.05 13.03 0.09
N PRO A 77 15.07 13.90 0.04
CA PRO A 77 15.14 14.98 -0.92
C PRO A 77 14.97 14.47 -2.36
N ILE A 78 14.34 15.28 -3.21
CA ILE A 78 14.12 14.93 -4.62
C ILE A 78 15.43 14.64 -5.37
N SER A 79 16.54 15.25 -4.96
CA SER A 79 17.88 15.01 -5.52
C SER A 79 18.41 13.61 -5.24
N GLU A 80 17.96 12.96 -4.17
CA GLU A 80 18.40 11.61 -3.78
C GLU A 80 17.54 10.51 -4.42
N PHE A 81 16.31 10.84 -4.83
CA PHE A 81 15.35 9.89 -5.38
C PHE A 81 15.85 9.12 -6.61
N PRO A 82 16.48 9.74 -7.65
CA PRO A 82 16.97 8.99 -8.80
C PRO A 82 18.01 7.93 -8.45
N GLN A 83 18.90 8.23 -7.50
CA GLN A 83 19.91 7.28 -7.03
C GLN A 83 19.28 6.12 -6.26
N TRP A 84 18.32 6.41 -5.37
CA TRP A 84 17.57 5.38 -4.66
C TRP A 84 16.76 4.49 -5.63
N LEU A 85 16.11 5.10 -6.63
CA LEU A 85 15.31 4.40 -7.62
C LEU A 85 16.18 3.50 -8.51
N ALA A 86 17.36 3.95 -8.93
CA ALA A 86 18.28 3.15 -9.74
C ALA A 86 18.86 1.94 -8.98
N GLY A 87 19.03 2.05 -7.66
CA GLY A 87 19.45 0.95 -6.79
C GLY A 87 18.33 -0.02 -6.40
N SER A 88 17.07 0.35 -6.67
CA SER A 88 15.90 -0.46 -6.38
C SER A 88 15.47 -1.17 -7.66
N ALA A 89 15.32 -2.49 -7.66
CA ALA A 89 14.62 -3.14 -8.77
C ALA A 89 13.14 -2.69 -8.71
N PRO A 90 12.63 -1.88 -9.65
CA PRO A 90 11.25 -1.46 -9.58
C PRO A 90 10.39 -2.73 -9.73
N PRO A 91 9.42 -2.99 -8.83
CA PRO A 91 8.41 -3.97 -9.15
C PRO A 91 7.72 -3.52 -10.45
N PRO A 92 7.36 -4.44 -11.35
CA PRO A 92 6.67 -4.08 -12.57
C PRO A 92 5.42 -3.27 -12.20
N ALA A 93 5.28 -2.08 -12.78
CA ALA A 93 4.11 -1.25 -12.55
C ALA A 93 2.86 -2.06 -12.91
N ARG A 94 1.92 -2.18 -11.97
CA ARG A 94 0.64 -2.85 -12.18
C ARG A 94 -0.48 -1.84 -11.98
N HIS A 95 -1.42 -1.81 -12.91
CA HIS A 95 -2.69 -1.10 -12.74
C HIS A 95 -3.82 -2.06 -13.12
N ASN A 96 -4.80 -2.28 -12.24
CA ASN A 96 -5.90 -3.25 -12.43
C ASN A 96 -5.42 -4.66 -12.86
N GLY A 97 -4.33 -5.15 -12.26
CA GLY A 97 -3.78 -6.48 -12.55
C GLY A 97 -3.06 -6.62 -13.90
N GLN A 98 -2.93 -5.54 -14.68
CA GLN A 98 -2.16 -5.51 -15.92
C GLN A 98 -0.80 -4.85 -15.69
N ILE A 99 0.26 -5.42 -16.27
CA ILE A 99 1.59 -4.78 -16.29
C ILE A 99 1.49 -3.55 -17.19
N MET A 100 1.76 -2.37 -16.64
CA MET A 100 1.95 -1.16 -17.44
C MET A 100 3.24 -1.29 -18.23
N SER A 101 3.18 -1.12 -19.55
CA SER A 101 4.37 -0.93 -20.36
C SER A 101 5.11 0.29 -19.85
N ALA A 102 6.42 0.16 -19.61
CA ALA A 102 7.28 1.27 -19.23
C ALA A 102 7.08 2.41 -20.25
N MET A 103 6.80 3.62 -19.76
CA MET A 103 6.80 4.82 -20.58
C MET A 103 8.19 4.95 -21.21
N PRO A 104 8.33 5.03 -22.54
CA PRO A 104 9.62 5.30 -23.15
C PRO A 104 10.12 6.65 -22.64
N HIS A 105 11.38 6.65 -22.18
CA HIS A 105 12.10 7.78 -21.63
C HIS A 105 11.91 9.05 -22.49
N LEU A 106 11.55 10.16 -21.84
CA LEU A 106 11.78 11.52 -22.33
C LEU A 106 13.19 11.97 -21.93
#